data_AF-A0A9E4T790-F1
#
_entry.id   AF-A0A9E4T790-F1
#
_cell.length_a   1.000
_cell.length_b   1.000
_cell.length_c   1.000
_cell.angle_alpha   90.00
_cell.angle_beta   90.00
_cell.angle_gamma   90.00
#
_symmetry.space_group_name_H-M   'P 1'
#
loop_
_entity.id
_entity.type
_entity.pdbx_description
1 polymer ?
#
loop_
_entity_poly.entity_id
_entity_poly.type
_entity_poly.pdbx_seq_one_letter_code
_entity_poly.pdbx_strand_id
1 'polypeptide(L)' 'MAYSEDLAERIRDVIGTPPELAEKVMFGGVGFMVQGNMAVGVIGDELMVHIDKAATDEALTKPGARTFDFTGRPMKG' A
#
# COMPACT_ATOMS: atom_id res chain seq x y z
N MET A 1 9.28 14.90 -5.44
CA MET A 1 8.17 14.50 -4.55
C MET A 1 8.41 13.06 -4.13
N ALA A 2 8.06 12.70 -2.89
CA ALA A 2 8.34 11.39 -2.34
C ALA A 2 7.34 10.33 -2.88
N TYR A 3 6.09 10.74 -3.12
CA TYR A 3 5.03 9.94 -3.71
C TYR A 3 4.11 10.80 -4.58
N SER A 4 3.31 10.16 -5.44
CA SER A 4 2.25 10.80 -6.23
C SER A 4 1.06 11.17 -5.33
N GLU A 5 0.81 12.47 -5.17
CA GLU A 5 -0.35 12.97 -4.42
C GLU A 5 -1.67 12.59 -5.08
N ASP A 6 -1.74 12.61 -6.42
CA ASP A 6 -2.92 12.17 -7.18
C ASP A 6 -3.29 10.71 -6.87
N LEU A 7 -2.30 9.81 -6.78
CA LEU A 7 -2.54 8.43 -6.38
C LEU A 7 -3.03 8.34 -4.93
N ALA A 8 -2.45 9.13 -4.03
CA ALA A 8 -2.87 9.16 -2.63
C ALA A 8 -4.31 9.68 -2.48
N GLU A 9 -4.71 10.73 -3.20
CA GLU A 9 -6.09 11.23 -3.19
C GLU A 9 -7.08 10.21 -3.72
N ARG A 10 -6.78 9.54 -4.83
CA ARG A 10 -7.64 8.46 -5.37
C ARG A 10 -7.84 7.33 -4.35
N ILE A 11 -6.81 7.01 -3.57
CA ILE A 11 -6.90 6.01 -2.52
C ILE A 11 -7.79 6.51 -1.38
N ARG A 12 -7.65 7.77 -0.96
CA ARG A 12 -8.53 8.39 0.05
C ARG A 12 -9.99 8.36 -0.39
N ASP A 13 -10.27 8.61 -1.66
CA ASP A 13 -11.63 8.55 -2.20
C ASP A 13 -12.21 7.12 -2.20
N VAL A 14 -11.38 6.11 -2.49
CA VAL A 14 -11.80 4.70 -2.52
C VAL A 14 -11.97 4.12 -1.12
N ILE A 15 -11.04 4.39 -0.20
CA ILE A 15 -11.08 3.92 1.18
C ILE A 15 -12.09 4.73 2.01
N GLY A 16 -12.31 5.98 1.62
CA GLY A 16 -13.02 6.97 2.41
C GLY A 16 -12.18 7.40 3.63
N THR A 17 -12.88 7.95 4.62
CA THR A 17 -12.29 8.41 5.88
C THR A 17 -12.90 7.69 7.08
N PRO A 18 -12.67 6.37 7.25
CA PRO A 18 -13.10 5.67 8.44
C PRO A 18 -12.35 6.22 9.68
N PRO A 19 -12.96 6.16 10.88
CA PRO A 19 -12.38 6.75 12.11
C PRO A 19 -11.00 6.20 12.48
N GLU A 20 -10.68 5.00 12.00
CA GLU A 20 -9.47 4.24 12.31
C GLU A 20 -8.44 4.28 11.16
N LEU A 21 -8.65 5.16 10.17
CA LEU A 21 -7.67 5.44 9.13
C LEU A 21 -6.57 6.34 9.68
N ALA A 22 -5.32 5.89 9.59
CA ALA A 22 -4.14 6.64 9.93
C ALA A 22 -3.19 6.70 8.74
N GLU A 23 -2.85 7.91 8.30
CA GLU A 23 -1.87 8.14 7.25
C GLU A 23 -0.48 8.32 7.87
N LYS A 24 0.51 7.61 7.34
CA LYS A 24 1.88 7.65 7.85
C LYS A 24 2.87 7.70 6.70
N VAL A 25 3.69 8.74 6.68
CA VAL A 25 4.80 8.86 5.72
C VAL A 25 5.87 7.82 6.07
N MET A 26 6.13 6.89 5.17
CA MET A 26 7.07 5.78 5.36
C MET A 26 7.64 5.30 4.03
N PHE A 27 8.86 4.73 4.06
CA PHE A 27 9.53 4.19 2.86
C PHE A 27 9.70 5.19 1.71
N GLY A 28 9.80 6.48 2.03
CA GLY A 28 9.84 7.53 1.02
C GLY A 28 8.50 7.74 0.32
N GLY A 29 7.39 7.30 0.90
CA GLY A 29 6.03 7.46 0.40
C GLY A 29 5.00 7.67 1.51
N VAL A 30 3.73 7.37 1.25
CA VAL A 30 2.64 7.42 2.24
C VAL A 30 2.00 6.04 2.39
N GLY A 31 1.82 5.59 3.63
CA GLY A 31 1.08 4.37 3.97
C GLY A 31 -0.22 4.72 4.70
N PHE A 32 -1.31 4.12 4.25
CA PHE A 32 -2.63 4.17 4.85
C PHE A 32 -2.82 2.94 5.74
N MET A 33 -2.95 3.19 7.04
CA MET A 33 -3.18 2.16 8.04
C MET A 33 -4.65 2.19 8.45
N VAL A 34 -5.30 1.03 8.46
CA VAL A 34 -6.66 0.86 8.95
C VAL A 34 -6.60 -0.05 10.17
N GLN A 35 -7.14 0.40 11.30
CA GLN A 35 -7.09 -0.37 12.56
C GLN A 35 -5.66 -0.72 13.02
N GLY A 36 -4.70 0.15 12.71
CA GLY A 36 -3.28 -0.07 13.03
C GLY A 36 -2.56 -1.08 12.12
N ASN A 37 -3.25 -1.68 11.14
CA ASN A 37 -2.66 -2.52 10.11
C ASN A 37 -2.49 -1.74 8.80
N MET A 38 -1.38 -1.92 8.10
CA MET A 38 -1.19 -1.30 6.80
C MET A 38 -2.16 -1.93 5.79
N ALA A 39 -2.99 -1.12 5.13
CA ALA A 39 -3.92 -1.59 4.10
C ALA A 39 -3.36 -1.32 2.70
N VAL A 40 -2.90 -0.09 2.46
CA VAL A 40 -2.37 0.36 1.17
C VAL A 40 -1.34 1.46 1.38
N GLY A 41 -0.46 1.69 0.41
CA GLY A 41 0.47 2.81 0.40
C GLY A 41 0.89 3.20 -1.01
N VAL A 42 1.51 4.36 -1.14
CA VAL A 42 2.04 4.89 -2.40
C VAL A 42 3.51 5.23 -2.19
N ILE A 43 4.38 4.76 -3.07
CA ILE A 43 5.81 5.06 -3.06
C ILE A 43 6.22 5.47 -4.46
N GLY A 44 6.69 6.71 -4.65
CA GLY A 44 6.86 7.26 -5.98
C GLY A 44 5.54 7.19 -6.77
N ASP A 45 5.56 6.44 -7.88
CA ASP A 45 4.39 6.19 -8.75
C ASP A 45 3.85 4.75 -8.61
N GLU A 46 4.33 3.99 -7.63
CA GLU A 46 3.91 2.61 -7.39
C GLU A 46 2.91 2.52 -6.22
N LEU A 47 1.96 1.59 -6.36
CA LEU A 47 0.97 1.24 -5.35
C LEU A 47 1.43 0.00 -4.57
N MET A 48 1.48 0.13 -3.25
CA MET A 48 1.65 -0.99 -2.34
C MET A 48 0.31 -1.37 -1.74
N VAL A 49 -0.07 -2.64 -1.80
CA VAL A 49 -1.30 -3.14 -1.18
C VAL A 49 -0.93 -4.27 -0.24
N HIS A 50 -1.46 -4.23 0.98
CA HIS A 50 -1.38 -5.36 1.89
C HIS A 50 -2.51 -6.34 1.53
N ILE A 51 -2.13 -7.56 1.19
CA ILE A 51 -3.03 -8.60 0.72
C ILE A 51 -2.78 -9.83 1.58
N ASP A 52 -3.84 -10.48 2.05
CA ASP A 52 -3.71 -11.73 2.79
C ASP A 52 -2.94 -12.75 1.94
N LYS A 53 -2.02 -13.47 2.58
CA LYS A 53 -1.23 -14.54 1.97
C LYS A 53 -2.02 -15.51 1.09
N ALA A 54 -3.28 -15.80 1.42
CA ALA A 54 -4.14 -16.67 0.61
C ALA A 54 -4.48 -16.06 -0.76
N ALA A 55 -4.55 -14.73 -0.87
CA ALA A 55 -4.84 -13.98 -2.09
C ALA A 55 -3.58 -13.43 -2.77
N THR A 56 -2.40 -13.53 -2.12
CA THR A 56 -1.12 -13.06 -2.68
C THR A 56 -0.78 -13.76 -4.00
N ASP A 57 -0.95 -15.08 -4.11
CA ASP A 57 -0.62 -15.79 -5.34
C ASP A 57 -1.49 -15.32 -6.51
N GLU A 58 -2.79 -15.11 -6.28
CA GLU A 58 -3.71 -14.55 -7.28
C GLU A 58 -3.34 -13.10 -7.63
N ALA A 59 -3.01 -12.28 -6.64
CA ALA A 59 -2.60 -10.90 -6.86
C ALA A 59 -1.33 -10.81 -7.71
N LEU A 60 -0.35 -11.70 -7.47
CA LEU A 60 0.88 -11.79 -8.25
C LEU A 60 0.67 -12.26 -9.70
N THR A 61 -0.47 -12.86 -10.03
CA THR A 61 -0.82 -13.17 -11.43
C THR A 61 -1.21 -11.93 -12.23
N LYS A 62 -1.55 -10.81 -11.56
CA LYS A 62 -1.98 -9.59 -12.25
C LYS A 62 -0.80 -8.88 -12.92
N PRO A 63 -0.97 -8.35 -14.14
CA PRO A 63 0.08 -7.61 -14.83
C PRO A 63 0.60 -6.45 -13.99
N GLY A 64 1.92 -6.38 -13.78
CA GLY A 64 2.57 -5.33 -13.00
C GLY A 64 2.55 -5.55 -11.48
N ALA A 65 1.96 -6.64 -10.99
CA ALA A 65 2.07 -7.01 -9.58
C ALA A 65 3.43 -7.66 -9.30
N ARG A 66 4.06 -7.23 -8.21
CA ARG A 66 5.33 -7.80 -7.73
C ARG A 66 5.33 -7.80 -6.21
N THR A 67 6.04 -8.75 -5.62
CA THR A 67 6.28 -8.74 -4.17
C THR A 67 7.05 -7.48 -3.80
N PHE A 68 6.56 -6.78 -2.79
CA PHE A 68 7.23 -5.60 -2.26
C PHE A 68 8.44 -6.02 -1.42
N ASP A 69 9.66 -5.67 -1.87
CA ASP A 69 10.93 -6.11 -1.25
C ASP A 69 11.85 -4.93 -0.88
N PHE A 70 11.27 -3.89 -0.27
CA PHE A 70 11.99 -2.63 0.01
C PHE A 70 13.00 -2.74 1.17
N THR A 71 12.95 -3.82 1.96
CA THR A 71 13.85 -4.05 3.10
C THR A 71 14.92 -5.11 2.82
N GLY A 72 15.01 -5.64 1.58
CA GLY A 72 15.93 -6.74 1.23
C GLY A 72 15.57 -8.07 1.88
N ARG A 73 14.40 -8.15 2.52
CA ARG A 73 13.74 -9.38 2.94
C ARG A 73 12.28 -9.29 2.49
N PRO A 74 11.79 -10.28 1.72
CA PRO A 74 10.38 -10.35 1.41
C PRO A 74 9.59 -10.45 2.71
N MET A 75 8.83 -9.40 3.03
CA MET A 75 7.91 -9.42 4.16
C MET A 75 6.75 -10.32 3.76
N LYS A 76 6.74 -11.55 4.30
CA LYS A 76 5.55 -12.41 4.27
C LYS A 76 4.54 -11.84 5.25
N GLY A 77 3.49 -11.23 4.73
CA GLY A 77 2.28 -10.85 5.46
C GLY A 77 1.12 -10.99 4.51
#